data_AF-A0A7V4H0M6-F1
#
_entry.id   AF-A0A7V4H0M6-F1
#
_cell.length_a   1.000
_cell.length_b   1.000
_cell.length_c   1.000
_cell.angle_alpha   90.00
_cell.angle_beta   90.00
_cell.angle_gamma   90.00
#
_symmetry.space_group_name_H-M   'P 1'
#
loop_
_entity.id
_entity.type
_entity.pdbx_description
1 polymer ?
#
loop_
_entity_poly.entity_id
_entity_poly.type
_entity_poly.pdbx_seq_one_letter_code
_entity_poly.pdbx_strand_id
1 'polypeptide(L)'
;MPAFTAAELAQRLQGRVLGDPSVTLTGFAPADAAGPGDLTWAETPKHLARAEASAAAAILVAGEVTSRKTLICVPNARVAFARILPWFYPEPEFPPGIHPTAVVAASARVDPTAHIG
;
A
#
# COMPACT_ATOMS: atom_id res chain seq x y z
N MET A 1 7.38 10.17 -4.12
CA MET A 1 6.57 9.06 -3.57
C MET A 1 5.12 9.48 -3.58
N PRO A 2 4.19 8.62 -3.99
CA PRO A 2 2.76 8.96 -4.00
C PRO A 2 2.29 9.27 -2.57
N ALA A 3 1.36 10.23 -2.46
CA ALA A 3 0.75 10.63 -1.20
C ALA A 3 -0.77 10.58 -1.35
N PHE A 4 -1.46 10.08 -0.33
CA PHE A 4 -2.90 9.95 -0.29
C PHE A 4 -3.45 10.48 1.02
N THR A 5 -4.65 11.04 1.01
CA THR A 5 -5.38 11.27 2.25
C THR A 5 -6.07 9.99 2.73
N ALA A 6 -6.36 9.90 4.03
CA ALA A 6 -7.16 8.80 4.57
C ALA A 6 -8.53 8.69 3.88
N ALA A 7 -9.16 9.82 3.53
CA ALA A 7 -10.41 9.86 2.77
C ALA A 7 -10.28 9.24 1.37
N GLU A 8 -9.24 9.60 0.62
CA GLU A 8 -9.00 9.06 -0.72
C GLU A 8 -8.79 7.55 -0.70
N LEU A 9 -8.00 7.05 0.24
CA LEU A 9 -7.79 5.60 0.39
C LEU A 9 -9.09 4.90 0.78
N ALA A 10 -9.84 5.43 1.75
CA ALA A 10 -11.13 4.87 2.14
C ALA A 10 -12.09 4.80 0.93
N GLN A 11 -12.19 5.85 0.12
CA GLN A 11 -13.04 5.87 -1.07
C GLN A 11 -12.62 4.79 -2.09
N ARG A 12 -11.34 4.68 -2.42
CA ARG A 12 -10.84 3.67 -3.38
C ARG A 12 -11.02 2.23 -2.87
N LEU A 13 -11.00 2.06 -1.55
CA LEU A 13 -11.16 0.78 -0.87
C LEU A 13 -12.62 0.44 -0.54
N GLN A 14 -13.56 1.32 -0.86
CA GLN A 14 -14.97 1.19 -0.46
C GLN A 14 -15.13 1.01 1.06
N GLY A 15 -14.28 1.73 1.79
CA GLY A 15 -14.29 1.82 3.25
C GLY A 15 -14.76 3.18 3.74
N ARG A 16 -14.54 3.44 5.02
CA ARG A 16 -14.85 4.71 5.68
C ARG A 16 -13.73 5.12 6.63
N VAL A 17 -13.66 6.40 6.94
CA VAL A 17 -12.71 6.95 7.91
C VAL A 17 -13.38 7.15 9.26
N LEU A 18 -12.70 6.81 10.35
CA LEU A 18 -13.00 7.27 11.70
C LEU A 18 -11.80 8.07 12.22
N GLY A 19 -12.03 9.27 12.74
CA GLY A 19 -10.96 10.22 13.10
C GLY A 19 -10.78 11.29 12.03
N ASP A 20 -9.55 11.70 11.75
CA ASP A 20 -9.25 12.78 10.80
C ASP A 20 -9.09 12.25 9.35
N PRO A 21 -10.00 12.61 8.42
CA PRO A 21 -9.93 12.19 7.02
C PRO A 21 -8.81 12.85 6.20
N SER A 22 -8.24 13.96 6.70
CA SER A 22 -7.23 14.75 5.99
C SER A 22 -5.78 14.28 6.22
N VAL A 23 -5.58 13.31 7.13
CA VAL A 23 -4.27 12.71 7.40
C VAL A 23 -3.62 12.27 6.09
N THR A 24 -2.44 12.82 5.82
CA THR A 24 -1.64 12.47 4.65
C THR A 24 -0.83 11.21 4.94
N LEU A 25 -0.92 10.26 4.02
CA LEU A 25 -0.29 8.95 4.07
C LEU A 25 0.67 8.84 2.90
N THR A 26 1.95 8.65 3.19
CA THR A 26 3.05 8.62 2.20
C THR A 26 3.73 7.27 2.09
N GLY A 27 3.38 6.32 2.96
CA GLY A 27 3.92 4.97 2.94
C GLY A 27 2.98 3.97 3.59
N PHE A 28 3.38 2.70 3.49
CA PHE A 28 2.64 1.58 4.05
C PHE A 28 3.60 0.58 4.70
N ALA A 29 3.45 0.34 6.00
CA ALA A 29 4.45 -0.43 6.77
C ALA A 29 3.82 -1.24 7.91
N PRO A 30 4.45 -2.38 8.31
CA PRO A 30 4.04 -3.11 9.51
C PRO A 30 4.26 -2.25 10.77
N ALA A 31 3.44 -2.48 11.80
CA ALA A 31 3.41 -1.62 12.99
C ALA A 31 4.79 -1.42 13.65
N ASP A 32 5.68 -2.42 13.60
CA ASP A 32 7.01 -2.32 14.21
C ASP A 32 8.00 -1.44 13.43
N ALA A 33 7.74 -1.20 12.15
CA ALA A 33 8.59 -0.40 11.26
C ALA A 33 7.92 0.90 10.78
N ALA A 34 6.62 1.05 11.02
CA ALA A 34 5.86 2.20 10.55
C ALA A 34 6.30 3.49 11.25
N GLY A 35 6.64 4.48 10.42
CA GLY A 35 6.98 5.83 10.84
C GLY A 35 5.83 6.83 10.69
N PRO A 36 6.09 8.11 11.00
CA PRO A 36 5.14 9.19 10.76
C PRO A 36 4.75 9.25 9.28
N GLY A 37 3.44 9.35 9.00
CA GLY A 37 2.91 9.35 7.64
C GLY A 37 2.66 7.96 7.05
N ASP A 38 3.03 6.88 7.72
CA ASP A 38 2.70 5.53 7.25
C ASP A 38 1.29 5.10 7.64
N LEU A 39 0.65 4.37 6.73
CA LEU A 39 -0.50 3.52 7.02
C LEU A 39 0.00 2.15 7.49
N THR A 40 -0.49 1.68 8.64
CA THR A 40 -0.29 0.30 9.09
C THR A 40 -1.61 -0.48 9.07
N TRP A 41 -1.61 -1.77 9.44
CA TRP A 41 -2.83 -2.57 9.48
C TRP A 41 -2.96 -3.41 10.75
N ALA A 42 -4.19 -3.77 11.11
CA ALA A 42 -4.47 -4.68 12.20
C ALA A 42 -5.69 -5.56 11.92
N GLU A 43 -5.54 -6.88 12.13
CA GLU A 43 -6.63 -7.86 11.98
C GLU A 43 -7.07 -8.49 13.32
N THR A 44 -6.27 -8.31 14.39
CA THR A 44 -6.52 -8.89 15.71
C THR A 44 -6.38 -7.83 16.78
N PRO A 45 -6.99 -7.99 17.98
CA PRO A 45 -6.80 -7.06 19.09
C PRO A 45 -5.32 -6.87 19.48
N LYS A 46 -4.52 -7.94 19.40
CA LYS A 46 -3.06 -7.88 19.64
C LYS A 46 -2.37 -7.00 18.60
N HIS A 47 -2.72 -7.14 17.32
CA HIS A 47 -2.15 -6.30 16.26
C HIS A 47 -2.64 -4.85 16.36
N LEU A 48 -3.89 -4.64 16.77
CA LEU A 48 -4.43 -3.30 17.00
C LEU A 48 -3.67 -2.58 18.11
N ALA A 49 -3.39 -3.26 19.23
CA ALA A 49 -2.60 -2.70 20.32
C ALA A 49 -1.18 -2.31 19.87
N ARG A 50 -0.56 -3.08 18.97
CA ARG A 50 0.75 -2.74 18.39
C ARG A 50 0.66 -1.57 17.43
N ALA A 51 -0.36 -1.54 16.57
CA ALA A 51 -0.61 -0.43 15.65
C ALA A 51 -0.94 0.88 16.38
N GLU A 52 -1.63 0.79 17.52
CA GLU A 52 -1.86 1.90 18.45
C GLU A 52 -0.56 2.47 19.03
N ALA A 53 0.37 1.59 19.38
CA ALA A 53 1.66 1.97 19.99
C ALA A 53 2.72 2.41 18.97
N SER A 54 2.52 2.19 17.67
CA SER A 54 3.50 2.52 16.63
C SER A 54 3.56 4.02 16.31
N ALA A 55 4.47 4.43 15.42
CA ALA A 55 4.51 5.80 14.89
C ALA A 55 3.63 6.01 13.64
N ALA A 56 2.89 4.98 13.19
CA ALA A 56 1.97 5.07 12.05
C ALA A 56 0.94 6.19 12.26
N ALA A 57 0.60 6.91 11.18
CA ALA A 57 -0.37 8.00 11.21
C ALA A 57 -1.83 7.49 11.17
N ALA A 58 -2.07 6.35 10.53
CA ALA A 58 -3.39 5.72 10.46
C ALA A 58 -3.30 4.19 10.50
N ILE A 59 -4.43 3.53 10.78
CA ILE A 59 -4.54 2.07 10.84
C ILE A 59 -5.66 1.58 9.92
N LEU A 60 -5.33 0.65 9.03
CA LEU A 60 -6.27 -0.12 8.22
C LEU A 60 -6.82 -1.30 9.04
N VAL A 61 -8.14 -1.37 9.19
CA VAL A 61 -8.81 -2.39 10.00
C VAL A 61 -10.03 -2.96 9.30
N ALA A 62 -10.39 -4.19 9.64
CA ALA A 62 -11.68 -4.75 9.29
C ALA A 62 -12.68 -4.53 10.42
N GLY A 63 -13.87 -4.03 10.10
CA GLY A 63 -14.95 -3.83 11.06
C GLY A 63 -14.83 -2.56 11.92
N GLU A 64 -15.56 -2.56 13.04
CA GLU A 64 -15.65 -1.44 13.97
C GLU A 64 -14.78 -1.68 15.19
N VAL A 65 -13.75 -0.84 15.33
CA VAL A 65 -12.87 -0.81 16.50
C VAL A 65 -12.67 0.64 16.92
N THR A 66 -12.32 0.82 18.19
CA THR A 66 -11.97 2.13 18.72
C THR A 66 -10.47 2.31 18.69
N SER A 67 -10.02 3.50 18.30
CA SER A 67 -8.61 3.87 18.22
C SER A 67 -8.41 5.34 18.54
N ARG A 68 -7.23 5.70 19.03
CA ARG A 68 -6.81 7.11 19.16
C ARG A 68 -6.26 7.69 17.86
N LYS A 69 -5.95 6.83 16.89
CA LYS A 69 -5.46 7.20 15.56
C LYS A 69 -6.61 7.21 14.56
N THR A 70 -6.36 7.83 13.40
CA THR A 70 -7.27 7.70 12.27
C THR A 70 -7.37 6.24 11.82
N LEU A 71 -8.58 5.75 11.67
CA LEU A 71 -8.88 4.42 11.14
C LEU A 71 -9.40 4.51 9.72
N ILE A 72 -8.93 3.61 8.87
CA ILE A 72 -9.55 3.28 7.59
C ILE A 72 -10.23 1.93 7.78
N CYS A 73 -11.54 1.95 7.97
CA CYS A 73 -12.35 0.76 8.16
C CYS A 73 -12.81 0.22 6.82
N VAL A 74 -12.46 -1.03 6.52
CA VAL A 74 -12.84 -1.72 5.28
C VAL A 74 -13.59 -3.02 5.58
N PRO A 75 -14.34 -3.58 4.62
CA PRO A 75 -14.97 -4.90 4.80
C PRO A 75 -13.95 -6.03 4.98
N ASN A 76 -12.79 -5.93 4.33
CA ASN A 76 -11.73 -6.94 4.39
C ASN A 76 -10.33 -6.30 4.32
N ALA A 77 -9.62 -6.32 5.45
CA ALA A 77 -8.30 -5.70 5.59
C ALA A 77 -7.23 -6.36 4.71
N ARG A 78 -7.28 -7.68 4.52
CA ARG A 78 -6.30 -8.43 3.70
C ARG A 78 -6.44 -8.09 2.21
N VAL A 79 -7.68 -8.00 1.71
CA VAL A 79 -7.94 -7.56 0.33
C VAL A 79 -7.53 -6.10 0.15
N ALA A 80 -7.85 -5.23 1.11
CA ALA A 80 -7.45 -3.83 1.06
C ALA A 80 -5.93 -3.66 1.08
N PHE A 81 -5.20 -4.41 1.90
CA PHE A 81 -3.75 -4.47 1.92
C PHE A 81 -3.18 -4.79 0.52
N ALA A 82 -3.69 -5.86 -0.12
CA ALA A 82 -3.21 -6.28 -1.43
C ALA A 82 -3.48 -5.23 -2.52
N ARG A 83 -4.56 -4.45 -2.40
CA ARG A 83 -4.90 -3.36 -3.32
C ARG A 83 -4.09 -2.09 -3.07
N ILE A 84 -3.72 -1.81 -1.81
CA ILE A 84 -2.96 -0.61 -1.42
C ILE A 84 -1.49 -0.72 -1.81
N LEU A 85 -0.89 -1.92 -1.66
CA LEU A 85 0.55 -2.09 -1.81
C LEU A 85 1.10 -1.51 -3.14
N PRO A 86 0.48 -1.79 -4.31
CA PRO A 86 0.94 -1.23 -5.58
C PRO A 86 0.74 0.29 -5.72
N TRP A 87 -0.14 0.90 -4.91
CA TRP A 87 -0.35 2.36 -4.94
C TRP A 87 0.78 3.12 -4.25
N PHE A 88 1.36 2.56 -3.19
CA PHE A 88 2.52 3.13 -2.51
C PHE A 88 3.85 2.70 -3.15
N TYR A 89 3.88 1.49 -3.69
CA TYR A 89 5.06 0.87 -4.30
C TYR A 89 4.72 0.39 -5.71
N PRO A 90 4.51 1.33 -6.67
CA PRO A 90 4.23 0.96 -8.05
C PRO A 90 5.39 0.15 -8.63
N GLU A 91 5.06 -0.89 -9.40
CA GLU A 91 6.07 -1.63 -10.13
C GLU A 91 6.79 -0.69 -11.11
N PRO A 92 8.12 -0.82 -11.24
CA PRO A 92 8.84 -0.07 -12.26
C PRO A 92 8.32 -0.46 -13.64
N GLU A 93 7.98 0.54 -14.45
CA GLU A 93 7.63 0.32 -15.85
C GLU A 93 8.90 0.02 -16.64
N PHE A 94 8.91 -1.14 -17.32
CA PHE A 94 9.99 -1.54 -18.20
C PHE A 94 9.56 -1.30 -19.65
N PRO A 95 10.08 -0.26 -20.33
CA PRO A 95 9.71 0.00 -21.71
C PRO A 95 10.16 -1.17 -22.60
N PRO A 96 9.41 -1.51 -23.67
CA PRO A 96 9.83 -2.52 -24.61
C PRO A 96 11.20 -2.21 -25.21
N GLY A 97 12.02 -3.24 -25.38
CA GLY A 97 13.37 -3.11 -25.90
C GLY A 97 14.31 -4.21 -25.42
N ILE A 98 15.44 -4.31 -26.11
CA ILE A 98 16.52 -5.23 -25.76
C ILE A 98 17.70 -4.36 -25.34
N HIS A 99 18.14 -4.50 -24.09
CA HIS A 99 19.28 -3.77 -23.57
C HIS A 99 20.53 -4.10 -24.42
N PRO A 100 21.43 -3.13 -24.69
CA PRO A 100 22.56 -3.35 -25.61
C PRO A 100 23.51 -4.49 -25.21
N THR A 101 23.52 -4.89 -23.94
CA THR A 101 24.34 -5.99 -23.43
C THR A 101 23.61 -7.34 -23.39
N ALA A 102 22.32 -7.37 -23.70
CA ALA A 102 21.55 -8.61 -23.69
C ALA A 102 21.99 -9.51 -24.86
N VAL A 103 22.33 -10.76 -24.55
CA VAL A 103 22.70 -11.75 -25.57
C VAL A 103 21.46 -12.54 -25.97
N VAL A 104 20.91 -12.19 -27.14
CA VAL A 104 19.74 -12.87 -27.72
C VAL A 104 20.20 -13.71 -28.91
N ALA A 105 19.84 -14.99 -28.95
CA ALA A 105 20.20 -15.87 -30.06
C ALA A 105 19.58 -15.36 -31.37
N ALA A 106 20.34 -15.46 -32.48
CA ALA A 106 19.88 -14.97 -33.79
C ALA A 106 18.60 -15.64 -34.31
N SER A 107 18.30 -16.87 -33.85
CA SER A 107 17.08 -17.60 -34.21
C SER A 107 15.89 -17.29 -33.30
N ALA A 108 16.08 -16.53 -32.22
CA ALA A 108 15.02 -16.18 -31.30
C ALA A 108 14.04 -15.19 -31.93
N ARG A 109 12.76 -15.34 -31.58
CA ARG A 109 11.71 -14.38 -31.92
C ARG A 109 11.26 -13.73 -30.62
N VAL A 110 11.49 -12.43 -30.52
CA VAL A 110 11.11 -11.62 -29.36
C VAL A 110 9.94 -10.73 -29.80
N ASP A 111 8.89 -10.70 -29.00
CA ASP A 111 7.76 -9.81 -29.27
C ASP A 111 8.20 -8.34 -29.14
N PRO A 112 7.79 -7.43 -30.04
CA PRO A 112 8.13 -6.01 -29.95
C PRO A 112 7.71 -5.34 -28.64
N THR A 113 6.79 -5.92 -27.86
CA THR A 113 6.36 -5.40 -26.55
C THR A 113 7.20 -5.94 -25.38
N ALA A 114 8.16 -6.83 -25.61
CA ALA A 114 8.97 -7.41 -24.55
C ALA A 114 10.10 -6.46 -24.10
N HIS A 115 10.46 -6.55 -22.82
CA HIS A 115 11.66 -5.95 -22.26
C HIS A 115 12.68 -7.06 -21.96
N ILE A 116 13.91 -6.92 -22.49
CA ILE A 116 15.04 -7.80 -22.20
C ILE A 116 16.16 -6.93 -21.62
N GLY A 117 16.46 -7.11 -20.34
CA GLY A 117 17.53 -6.40 -19.61
C GLY A 117 18.92 -6.96 -19.89
#